data_AF-A0A6J6GJ92-F1
#
_entry.id   AF-A0A6J6GJ92-F1
#
_cell.length_a   1.000
_cell.length_b   1.000
_cell.length_c   1.000
_cell.angle_alpha   90.00
_cell.angle_beta   90.00
_cell.angle_gamma   90.00
#
_symmetry.space_group_name_H-M   'P 1'
#
loop_
_entity.id
_entity.type
_entity.pdbx_description
1 polymer ?
#
loop_
_entity_poly.entity_id
_entity_poly.type
_entity_poly.pdbx_seq_one_letter_code
_entity_poly.pdbx_strand_id
1 'polypeptide(L)'
;MSHPTPWEFHPVHHPSYIDFFDQVLTQTHDPVVMSEQFEKSFAEDEWYRHLYRTSYAYHGVHPFYMWYWCSHALEHVGQVIIVGGDVRAVRRLGFKPASTLQDALEMASDVVGRDATITHLHNPPILMADVS
;
A
#
# COMPACT_ATOMS: atom_id res chain seq x y z
N MET A 1 -10.97 -2.62 6.36
CA MET A 1 -10.74 -3.79 5.46
C MET A 1 -9.96 -4.83 6.23
N SER A 2 -10.20 -6.13 6.01
CA SER A 2 -9.34 -7.20 6.55
C SER A 2 -8.35 -7.64 5.48
N HIS A 3 -7.05 -7.62 5.79
CA HIS A 3 -6.01 -8.08 4.88
C HIS A 3 -4.72 -8.42 5.67
N PRO A 4 -4.09 -9.59 5.43
CA PRO A 4 -2.93 -10.03 6.22
C PRO A 4 -1.70 -9.14 6.07
N THR A 5 -1.60 -8.40 4.96
CA THR A 5 -0.57 -7.37 4.71
C THR A 5 0.84 -7.83 5.11
N PRO A 6 1.32 -8.99 4.61
CA PRO A 6 2.60 -9.53 5.02
C PRO A 6 3.75 -8.60 4.62
N TRP A 7 4.84 -8.63 5.37
CA TRP A 7 6.12 -7.99 5.00
C TRP A 7 6.84 -8.85 3.97
N GLU A 8 6.22 -9.03 2.80
CA GLU A 8 6.70 -9.97 1.78
C GLU A 8 6.49 -9.40 0.39
N PHE A 9 7.51 -9.55 -0.43
CA PHE A 9 7.51 -9.17 -1.84
C PHE A 9 8.13 -10.29 -2.65
N HIS A 10 7.57 -10.58 -3.83
CA HIS A 10 8.22 -11.51 -4.75
C HIS A 10 9.47 -10.84 -5.36
N PRO A 11 10.70 -11.30 -5.07
CA PRO A 11 11.92 -10.56 -5.39
C PRO A 11 12.16 -10.41 -6.91
N VAL A 12 11.64 -11.34 -7.71
CA VAL A 12 11.75 -11.28 -9.18
C VAL A 12 10.74 -10.31 -9.80
N HIS A 13 9.51 -10.26 -9.29
CA HIS A 13 8.43 -9.46 -9.89
C HIS A 13 8.39 -8.04 -9.33
N HIS A 14 8.77 -7.89 -8.06
CA HIS A 14 8.62 -6.66 -7.29
C HIS A 14 9.95 -6.10 -6.72
N PRO A 15 11.07 -6.12 -7.46
CA PRO A 15 12.35 -5.62 -6.93
C PRO A 15 12.25 -4.14 -6.55
N SER A 16 11.62 -3.31 -7.38
CA SER A 16 11.41 -1.88 -7.10
C SER A 16 10.44 -1.61 -5.94
N TYR A 17 9.53 -2.54 -5.64
CA TYR A 17 8.64 -2.40 -4.49
C TYR A 17 9.36 -2.60 -3.17
N ILE A 18 10.36 -3.48 -3.12
CA ILE A 18 11.19 -3.69 -1.94
C ILE A 18 11.88 -2.37 -1.59
N ASP A 19 12.57 -1.76 -2.56
CA ASP A 19 13.28 -0.51 -2.36
C ASP A 19 12.33 0.67 -2.11
N PHE A 20 11.19 0.73 -2.80
CA PHE A 20 10.14 1.73 -2.49
C PHE A 20 9.68 1.60 -1.03
N PHE A 21 9.40 0.37 -0.58
CA PHE A 21 8.91 0.11 0.75
C PHE A 21 9.96 0.38 1.83
N ASP A 22 11.22 -0.01 1.61
CA ASP A 22 12.31 0.12 2.59
C ASP A 22 13.04 1.46 2.57
N GLN A 23 13.00 2.18 1.46
CA GLN A 23 13.73 3.45 1.31
C GLN A 23 12.80 4.65 1.18
N VAL A 24 11.72 4.56 0.40
CA VAL A 24 10.85 5.72 0.13
C VAL A 24 9.82 5.87 1.24
N LEU A 25 9.09 4.80 1.58
CA LEU A 25 8.06 4.84 2.63
C LEU A 25 8.61 5.00 4.05
N THR A 26 9.93 4.87 4.24
CA THR A 26 10.58 5.23 5.50
C THR A 26 10.80 6.74 5.65
N GLN A 27 10.75 7.48 4.54
CA GLN A 27 11.03 8.91 4.48
C GLN A 27 9.77 9.75 4.29
N THR A 28 8.82 9.29 3.48
CA THR A 28 7.60 10.05 3.17
C THR A 28 6.43 9.17 2.76
N HIS A 29 5.20 9.66 2.99
CA HIS A 29 3.95 9.18 2.41
C HIS A 29 3.34 10.17 1.41
N ASP A 30 3.94 11.36 1.29
CA ASP A 30 3.49 12.46 0.43
C ASP A 30 3.87 12.19 -1.04
N PRO A 31 2.91 12.06 -1.96
CA PRO A 31 3.18 11.77 -3.36
C PRO A 31 3.99 12.86 -4.07
N VAL A 32 3.86 14.13 -3.64
CA VAL A 32 4.64 15.24 -4.22
C VAL A 32 6.12 15.07 -3.89
N VAL A 33 6.43 14.79 -2.62
CA VAL A 33 7.81 14.52 -2.18
C VAL A 33 8.38 13.29 -2.87
N MET A 34 7.57 12.23 -3.04
CA MET A 34 7.99 11.03 -3.76
C MET A 34 8.37 11.34 -5.22
N SER A 35 7.54 12.11 -5.92
CA SER A 35 7.75 12.46 -7.31
C SER A 35 9.00 13.32 -7.51
N GLU A 36 9.19 14.32 -6.66
CA GLU A 36 10.32 15.25 -6.77
C GLU A 36 11.67 14.62 -6.40
N GLN A 37 11.70 13.73 -5.40
CA GLN A 37 12.97 13.27 -4.81
C GLN A 37 13.39 11.86 -5.24
N PHE A 38 12.44 10.98 -5.60
CA PHE A 38 12.73 9.55 -5.78
C PHE A 38 12.29 9.01 -7.15
N GLU A 39 11.16 9.46 -7.69
CA GLU A 39 10.57 8.83 -8.88
C GLU A 39 11.52 8.80 -10.09
N LYS A 40 12.23 9.90 -10.34
CA LYS A 40 13.18 9.98 -11.46
C LYS A 40 14.33 8.97 -11.33
N SER A 41 14.89 8.78 -10.13
CA SER A 41 16.00 7.83 -9.96
C SER A 41 15.52 6.41 -10.21
N PHE A 42 14.33 6.03 -9.71
CA PHE A 42 13.71 4.73 -10.00
C PHE A 42 13.35 4.57 -11.48
N ALA A 43 12.97 5.64 -12.17
CA ALA A 43 12.64 5.61 -13.59
C ALA A 43 13.86 5.41 -14.50
N GLU A 44 14.98 6.01 -14.14
CA GLU A 44 16.18 6.05 -14.96
C GLU A 44 17.21 4.97 -14.58
N ASP A 45 17.04 4.32 -13.42
CA ASP A 45 17.91 3.25 -12.94
C ASP A 45 18.06 2.11 -13.96
N GLU A 46 19.31 1.85 -14.35
CA GLU A 46 19.63 0.86 -15.38
C GLU A 46 19.33 -0.57 -14.94
N TRP A 47 19.42 -0.86 -13.63
CA TRP A 47 19.13 -2.18 -13.08
C TRP A 47 17.63 -2.48 -13.17
N TYR A 48 16.76 -1.57 -12.74
CA TYR A 48 15.31 -1.78 -12.90
C TYR A 48 14.90 -1.87 -14.37
N ARG A 49 15.49 -1.05 -15.24
CA ARG A 49 15.23 -1.11 -16.69
C ARG A 49 15.68 -2.44 -17.30
N HIS A 50 16.81 -2.97 -16.84
CA HIS A 50 17.27 -4.30 -17.25
C HIS A 50 16.27 -5.37 -16.81
N LEU A 51 15.95 -5.45 -15.52
CA LEU A 51 15.02 -6.44 -14.97
C LEU A 51 13.64 -6.38 -15.65
N TYR A 52 13.13 -5.19 -15.93
CA TYR A 52 11.87 -5.00 -16.65
C TYR A 52 11.91 -5.54 -18.09
N ARG A 53 13.04 -5.42 -18.78
CA ARG A 53 13.17 -5.81 -20.20
C ARG A 53 13.58 -7.26 -20.39
N THR A 54 14.33 -7.83 -19.46
CA THR A 54 14.97 -9.16 -19.62
C THR A 54 14.44 -10.20 -18.64
N SER A 55 13.63 -9.79 -17.66
CA SER A 55 13.01 -10.66 -16.66
C SER A 55 11.49 -10.41 -16.57
N TYR A 56 10.88 -10.79 -15.45
CA TYR A 56 9.44 -10.63 -15.18
C TYR A 56 9.14 -9.52 -14.18
N ALA A 57 10.05 -8.57 -14.00
CA ALA A 57 9.89 -7.48 -13.05
C ALA A 57 8.96 -6.40 -13.60
N TYR A 58 8.22 -5.73 -12.71
CA TYR A 58 7.62 -4.43 -13.04
C TYR A 58 8.70 -3.36 -13.26
N HIS A 59 8.36 -2.31 -14.01
CA HIS A 59 9.23 -1.15 -14.17
C HIS A 59 9.49 -0.45 -12.82
N GLY A 60 10.63 0.23 -12.69
CA GLY A 60 11.06 0.89 -11.45
C GLY A 60 10.03 1.85 -10.85
N VAL A 61 9.30 2.60 -11.69
CA VAL A 61 8.26 3.55 -11.24
C VAL A 61 6.91 2.92 -10.87
N HIS A 62 6.69 1.64 -11.17
CA HIS A 62 5.39 1.01 -10.94
C HIS A 62 4.86 1.13 -9.48
N PRO A 63 5.65 0.94 -8.41
CA PRO A 63 5.18 1.15 -7.04
C PRO A 63 4.71 2.59 -6.77
N PHE A 64 5.32 3.61 -7.40
CA PHE A 64 4.91 5.00 -7.25
C PHE A 64 3.50 5.22 -7.81
N TYR A 65 3.21 4.69 -9.00
CA TYR A 65 1.88 4.84 -9.59
C TYR A 65 0.80 4.08 -8.82
N MET A 66 1.14 2.93 -8.24
CA MET A 66 0.23 2.25 -7.31
C MET A 66 -0.05 3.08 -6.06
N TRP A 67 0.97 3.78 -5.54
CA TRP A 67 0.80 4.70 -4.42
C TRP A 67 -0.02 5.93 -4.80
N TYR A 68 0.25 6.54 -5.95
CA TYR A 68 -0.46 7.74 -6.40
C TYR A 68 -1.94 7.46 -6.63
N TRP A 69 -2.27 6.29 -7.16
CA TRP A 69 -3.65 5.87 -7.32
C TRP A 69 -4.41 5.82 -5.99
N CYS A 70 -3.79 5.30 -4.92
CA CYS A 70 -4.44 5.30 -3.60
C CYS A 70 -4.35 6.66 -2.88
N SER A 71 -3.32 7.47 -3.14
CA SER A 71 -3.08 8.74 -2.45
C SER A 71 -4.25 9.72 -2.56
N HIS A 72 -4.88 9.81 -3.73
CA HIS A 72 -6.07 10.65 -3.92
C HIS A 72 -7.23 10.21 -3.01
N ALA A 73 -7.40 8.91 -2.76
CA ALA A 73 -8.40 8.45 -1.80
C ALA A 73 -7.99 8.78 -0.36
N LEU A 74 -6.68 8.73 -0.05
CA LEU A 74 -6.14 9.07 1.27
C LEU A 74 -6.38 10.53 1.66
N GLU A 75 -6.42 11.45 0.69
CA GLU A 75 -6.75 12.87 0.92
C GLU A 75 -8.19 13.10 1.43
N HIS A 76 -9.09 12.15 1.19
CA HIS A 76 -10.51 12.27 1.52
C HIS A 76 -10.96 11.40 2.69
N VAL A 77 -10.07 10.59 3.26
CA VAL A 77 -10.38 9.74 4.42
C VAL A 77 -9.63 10.20 5.65
N GLY A 78 -10.30 10.23 6.80
CA GLY A 78 -9.66 10.63 8.05
C GLY A 78 -8.64 9.62 8.58
N GLN A 79 -8.86 8.32 8.32
CA GLN A 79 -7.96 7.25 8.73
C GLN A 79 -8.22 5.96 7.94
N VAL A 80 -7.15 5.21 7.66
CA VAL A 80 -7.22 3.86 7.12
C VAL A 80 -6.81 2.86 8.20
N ILE A 81 -7.70 1.90 8.46
CA ILE A 81 -7.51 0.84 9.46
C ILE A 81 -7.53 -0.53 8.78
N ILE A 82 -6.45 -1.30 8.98
CA ILE A 82 -6.28 -2.64 8.44
C ILE A 82 -6.43 -3.66 9.58
N VAL A 83 -7.44 -4.51 9.47
CA VAL A 83 -7.71 -5.59 10.43
C VAL A 83 -6.88 -6.82 10.07
N GLY A 84 -6.17 -7.38 11.04
CA GLY A 84 -5.41 -8.63 10.88
C GLY A 84 -4.11 -8.51 10.09
N GLY A 85 -3.65 -7.30 9.78
CA GLY A 85 -2.42 -7.07 9.04
C GLY A 85 -1.14 -7.19 9.89
N ASP A 86 0.00 -7.49 9.26
CA ASP A 86 1.30 -7.37 9.94
C ASP A 86 1.48 -5.93 10.44
N VAL A 87 1.64 -5.81 11.76
CA VAL A 87 1.66 -4.52 12.45
C VAL A 87 2.77 -3.60 11.94
N ARG A 88 3.92 -4.15 11.56
CA ARG A 88 5.06 -3.36 11.07
C ARG A 88 4.78 -2.90 9.65
N ALA A 89 4.26 -3.78 8.80
CA ALA A 89 3.98 -3.45 7.41
C ALA A 89 2.88 -2.39 7.30
N VAL A 90 1.78 -2.56 8.04
CA VAL A 90 0.68 -1.60 8.07
C VAL A 90 1.16 -0.21 8.54
N ARG A 91 2.04 -0.16 9.54
CA ARG A 91 2.63 1.10 9.99
C ARG A 91 3.59 1.72 8.98
N ARG A 92 4.38 0.92 8.26
CA ARG A 92 5.24 1.41 7.17
C ARG A 92 4.41 2.08 6.06
N LEU A 93 3.20 1.59 5.80
CA LEU A 93 2.24 2.18 4.87
C LEU A 93 1.53 3.44 5.43
N GLY A 94 1.83 3.88 6.66
CA GLY A 94 1.16 5.04 7.26
C GLY A 94 -0.26 4.74 7.79
N PHE A 95 -0.68 3.48 7.83
CA PHE A 95 -2.01 3.07 8.28
C PHE A 95 -2.02 2.57 9.72
N LYS A 96 -3.23 2.35 10.25
CA LYS A 96 -3.43 1.82 11.61
C LYS A 96 -3.74 0.32 11.58
N PRO A 97 -2.95 -0.52 12.28
CA PRO A 97 -3.30 -1.93 12.44
C PRO A 97 -4.33 -2.11 13.56
N ALA A 98 -5.27 -3.03 13.35
CA ALA A 98 -6.23 -3.49 14.36
C ALA A 98 -6.25 -5.03 14.37
N SER A 99 -6.44 -5.63 15.55
CA SER A 99 -6.50 -7.10 15.69
C SER A 99 -7.87 -7.65 15.29
N THR A 100 -8.93 -6.92 15.65
CA THR A 100 -10.32 -7.30 15.36
C THR A 100 -11.08 -6.18 14.66
N LEU A 101 -12.23 -6.52 14.06
CA LEU A 101 -13.13 -5.51 13.51
C LEU A 101 -13.71 -4.59 14.59
N GLN A 102 -13.92 -5.11 15.81
CA GLN A 102 -14.40 -4.33 16.93
C GLN A 102 -13.38 -3.24 17.31
N ASP A 103 -12.10 -3.59 17.43
CA ASP A 103 -11.04 -2.62 17.70
C ASP A 103 -10.99 -1.55 16.60
N ALA A 104 -11.12 -1.96 15.33
CA ALA A 104 -11.12 -1.02 14.22
C ALA A 104 -12.30 -0.03 14.25
N LEU A 105 -13.49 -0.48 14.66
CA LEU A 105 -14.67 0.39 14.81
C LEU A 105 -14.51 1.35 16.00
N GLU A 106 -13.91 0.90 17.09
CA GLU A 106 -13.57 1.75 18.23
C GLU A 106 -12.57 2.83 17.82
N MET A 107 -11.48 2.46 17.15
CA MET A 107 -10.48 3.39 16.62
C MET A 107 -11.07 4.40 15.62
N ALA A 108 -11.97 3.94 14.74
CA ALA A 108 -12.65 4.84 13.80
C ALA A 108 -13.54 5.86 14.51
N SER A 109 -14.17 5.47 15.63
CA SER A 109 -15.06 6.35 16.40
C SER A 109 -14.33 7.57 16.98
N ASP A 110 -13.02 7.46 17.24
CA ASP A 110 -12.19 8.60 17.66
C ASP A 110 -12.02 9.67 16.56
N VAL A 111 -12.21 9.28 15.30
CA VAL A 111 -12.05 10.15 14.13
C VAL A 111 -13.38 10.71 13.65
N VAL A 112 -14.43 9.86 13.57
CA VAL A 112 -15.73 10.23 12.97
C VAL A 112 -16.86 10.38 13.98
N GLY A 113 -16.62 10.13 15.26
CA GLY A 113 -17.63 10.13 16.32
C GLY A 113 -18.38 8.79 16.45
N ARG A 114 -19.05 8.62 17.60
CA ARG A 114 -19.72 7.35 17.97
C ARG A 114 -21.03 7.09 17.23
N ASP A 115 -21.69 8.13 16.75
CA ASP A 115 -22.99 8.06 16.07
C ASP A 115 -22.87 8.04 14.53
N ALA A 116 -21.66 7.78 14.01
CA ALA A 116 -21.43 7.71 12.57
C ALA A 116 -22.19 6.55 11.92
N THR A 117 -22.68 6.77 10.70
CA THR A 117 -23.28 5.71 9.89
C THR A 117 -22.18 4.88 9.20
N ILE A 118 -22.40 3.56 9.13
CA ILE A 118 -21.43 2.63 8.55
C ILE A 118 -21.92 2.17 7.19
N THR A 119 -21.07 2.32 6.17
CA THR A 119 -21.28 1.71 4.85
C THR A 119 -20.39 0.48 4.73
N HIS A 120 -21.00 -0.67 4.43
CA HIS A 120 -20.29 -1.92 4.18
C HIS A 120 -20.24 -2.22 2.68
N LEU A 121 -19.05 -2.18 2.10
CA LEU A 121 -18.83 -2.58 0.71
C LEU A 121 -18.80 -4.11 0.62
N HIS A 122 -19.85 -4.69 0.05
CA HIS A 122 -19.95 -6.12 -0.22
C HIS A 122 -19.71 -6.38 -1.70
N ASN A 123 -18.48 -6.70 -2.07
CA ASN A 123 -18.11 -7.06 -3.45
C ASN A 123 -17.55 -8.49 -3.51
N PRO A 124 -17.77 -9.22 -4.62
CA PRO A 124 -17.04 -10.45 -4.86
C PRO A 124 -15.54 -10.15 -5.08
N PRO A 125 -14.63 -11.11 -4.82
CA PRO A 125 -13.21 -10.94 -5.14
C PRO A 125 -13.03 -10.60 -6.62
N ILE A 126 -12.21 -9.59 -6.92
CA ILE A 126 -11.98 -9.09 -8.30
C ILE A 126 -11.32 -10.16 -9.19
N LEU A 127 -10.65 -11.16 -8.59
CA LEU A 127 -10.16 -12.35 -9.27
C LEU A 127 -10.31 -13.56 -8.34
N MET A 128 -11.05 -14.58 -8.77
CA MET A 128 -10.92 -15.94 -8.26
C MET A 128 -10.44 -16.81 -9.42
N ALA A 129 -9.22 -17.29 -9.34
CA ALA A 129 -8.69 -18.28 -10.27
C ALA A 129 -8.68 -19.64 -9.57
N ASP A 130 -9.29 -20.63 -10.22
CA ASP A 130 -9.15 -22.03 -9.85
C ASP A 130 -7.77 -22.52 -10.35
N VAL A 131 -6.97 -23.08 -9.46
CA VAL A 131 -5.71 -23.75 -9.82
C VAL A 131 -5.91 -25.22 -9.56
N SER A 132 -6.09 -25.97 -10.65
CA SER A 132 -6.11 -27.44 -10.66
C SER A 132 -4.74 -28.02 -10.98
#